data_AF-A0A957VJH3-F1
#
_entry.id   AF-A0A957VJH3-F1
#
_cell.length_a   1.000
_cell.length_b   1.000
_cell.length_c   1.000
_cell.angle_alpha   90.00
_cell.angle_beta   90.00
_cell.angle_gamma   90.00
#
_symmetry.space_group_name_H-M   'P 1'
#
loop_
_entity.id
_entity.type
_entity.pdbx_description
1 polymer ?
#
loop_
_entity_poly.entity_id
_entity_poly.type
_entity_poly.pdbx_seq_one_letter_code
_entity_poly.pdbx_strand_id
1 'polypeptide(L)'
;MEAAFGERMVAMTNHAALSLMTSLGHQTGLFDVMAHLPPSTVDEIAAAAGLNARYVQEWLGAMVTGRIVDYDAPTRRYVLPPEHAAWLTRAAGDKNMARLLQSIAMLSEVEQKIVESFRHGGGVPYAEYSRFQHWMAESSADGARTYLFDTTLPLVPDL
;
A
#
# COMPACT_ATOMS: atom_id res chain seq x y z
N MET A 1 -10.80 -30.39 10.83
CA MET A 1 -11.41 -29.10 11.23
C MET A 1 -10.36 -28.17 11.82
N GLU A 2 -9.60 -28.63 12.83
CA GLU A 2 -8.48 -27.87 13.43
C GLU A 2 -7.38 -27.49 12.43
N ALA A 3 -6.90 -28.44 11.60
CA ALA A 3 -5.87 -28.17 10.59
C ALA A 3 -6.28 -27.09 9.57
N ALA A 4 -7.52 -27.18 9.05
CA ALA A 4 -8.06 -26.21 8.10
C ALA A 4 -8.20 -24.80 8.72
N PHE A 5 -8.52 -24.71 10.01
CA PHE A 5 -8.53 -23.42 10.71
C PHE A 5 -7.12 -22.87 10.91
N GLY A 6 -6.15 -23.73 11.25
CA GLY A 6 -4.73 -23.34 11.33
C GLY A 6 -4.20 -22.76 10.03
N GLU A 7 -4.48 -23.40 8.89
CA GLU A 7 -4.10 -22.89 7.55
C GLU A 7 -4.72 -21.52 7.26
N ARG A 8 -5.99 -21.31 7.64
CA ARG A 8 -6.65 -20.01 7.50
C ARG A 8 -5.95 -18.93 8.33
N MET A 9 -5.51 -19.25 9.55
CA MET A 9 -4.78 -18.30 10.40
C MET A 9 -3.42 -17.95 9.80
N VAL A 10 -2.70 -18.92 9.25
CA VAL A 10 -1.43 -18.67 8.53
C VAL A 10 -1.66 -17.78 7.30
N ALA A 11 -2.71 -18.06 6.51
CA ALA A 11 -3.06 -17.23 5.36
C ALA A 11 -3.39 -15.78 5.76
N MET A 12 -4.11 -15.60 6.87
CA MET A 12 -4.42 -14.28 7.40
C MET A 12 -3.16 -13.51 7.81
N THR A 13 -2.20 -14.17 8.47
CA THR A 13 -0.89 -13.59 8.81
C THR A 13 -0.14 -13.15 7.55
N ASN A 14 -0.12 -14.00 6.51
CA ASN A 14 0.52 -13.66 5.24
C ASN A 14 -0.13 -12.43 4.58
N HIS A 15 -1.47 -12.34 4.57
CA HIS A 15 -2.18 -11.19 4.02
C HIS A 15 -1.93 -9.91 4.83
N ALA A 16 -1.82 -10.00 6.16
CA ALA A 16 -1.47 -8.86 7.00
C ALA A 16 -0.04 -8.36 6.69
N ALA A 17 0.92 -9.27 6.57
CA ALA A 17 2.29 -8.93 6.18
C ALA A 17 2.33 -8.31 4.77
N LEU A 18 1.62 -8.88 3.80
CA LEU A 18 1.52 -8.32 2.44
C LEU A 18 0.86 -6.95 2.42
N SER A 19 -0.10 -6.68 3.30
CA SER A 19 -0.71 -5.35 3.45
C SER A 19 0.32 -4.31 3.88
N LEU A 20 1.18 -4.65 4.85
CA LEU A 20 2.28 -3.78 5.28
C LEU A 20 3.30 -3.58 4.16
N MET A 21 3.67 -4.63 3.44
CA MET A 21 4.62 -4.53 2.33
C MET A 21 4.06 -3.72 1.16
N THR A 22 2.76 -3.82 0.89
CA THR A 22 2.08 -2.97 -0.11
C THR A 22 2.08 -1.51 0.32
N SER A 23 1.81 -1.24 1.60
CA SER A 23 1.95 0.11 2.16
C SER A 23 3.37 0.67 1.98
N LEU A 24 4.41 -0.13 2.22
CA LEU A 24 5.81 0.28 1.98
C LEU A 24 6.06 0.58 0.50
N GLY A 25 5.56 -0.24 -0.42
CA GLY A 25 5.71 -0.03 -1.86
C GLY A 25 5.10 1.30 -2.33
N HIS A 26 3.96 1.70 -1.75
CA HIS A 26 3.34 2.99 -2.03
C HIS A 26 4.14 4.17 -1.48
N GLN A 27 4.53 4.10 -0.20
CA GLN A 27 5.26 5.18 0.48
C GLN A 27 6.64 5.42 -0.14
N THR A 28 7.30 4.36 -0.61
CA THR A 28 8.61 4.44 -1.27
C THR A 28 8.54 4.74 -2.77
N GLY A 29 7.35 4.74 -3.36
CA GLY A 29 7.15 4.99 -4.80
C GLY A 29 7.50 3.82 -5.71
N LEU A 30 7.83 2.64 -5.15
CA LEU A 30 8.22 1.47 -5.93
C LEU A 30 7.16 1.02 -6.94
N PHE A 31 5.88 1.03 -6.58
CA PHE A 31 4.81 0.68 -7.52
C PHE A 31 4.73 1.66 -8.69
N ASP A 32 4.85 2.97 -8.42
CA ASP A 32 4.79 3.98 -9.47
C ASP A 32 5.99 3.88 -10.41
N VAL A 33 7.18 3.62 -9.88
CA VAL A 33 8.39 3.40 -10.69
C VAL A 33 8.23 2.14 -11.54
N MET A 34 7.88 1.01 -10.93
CA MET A 34 7.77 -0.27 -11.64
C MET A 34 6.67 -0.26 -12.71
N ALA A 35 5.59 0.51 -12.52
CA ALA A 35 4.53 0.64 -13.52
C ALA A 35 5.00 1.23 -14.86
N HIS A 36 6.15 1.93 -14.87
CA HIS A 36 6.72 2.53 -16.07
C HIS A 36 8.00 1.82 -16.54
N LEU A 37 8.46 0.79 -15.83
CA LEU A 37 9.62 0.01 -16.21
C LEU A 37 9.22 -1.22 -17.05
N PRO A 38 10.03 -1.60 -18.05
CA PRO A 38 9.97 -2.95 -18.60
C PRO A 38 10.38 -3.99 -17.52
N PRO A 39 10.29 -5.30 -17.80
CA PRO A 39 10.85 -6.31 -16.89
C PRO A 39 12.30 -5.98 -16.51
N SER A 40 12.54 -5.76 -15.22
CA SER A 40 13.78 -5.15 -14.73
C SER A 40 14.43 -5.94 -13.60
N THR A 41 15.76 -5.83 -13.47
CA THR A 41 16.50 -6.44 -12.36
C THR A 41 16.30 -5.63 -11.07
N VAL A 42 16.70 -6.18 -9.93
CA VAL A 42 16.69 -5.47 -8.64
C VAL A 42 17.47 -4.15 -8.74
N ASP A 43 18.65 -4.18 -9.35
CA ASP A 43 19.54 -3.01 -9.44
C ASP A 43 18.93 -1.92 -10.35
N GLU A 44 18.30 -2.32 -11.46
CA GLU A 44 17.60 -1.39 -12.36
C GLU A 44 16.41 -0.72 -11.65
N ILE A 45 15.61 -1.48 -10.92
CA ILE A 45 14.46 -0.96 -10.15
C ILE A 45 14.95 -0.02 -9.03
N ALA A 46 15.97 -0.44 -8.28
CA ALA A 46 16.52 0.33 -7.19
C ALA A 46 17.14 1.65 -7.68
N ALA A 47 17.88 1.62 -8.79
CA ALA A 47 18.42 2.81 -9.42
C ALA A 47 17.31 3.77 -9.91
N ALA A 48 16.29 3.23 -10.59
CA ALA A 48 15.16 4.03 -11.06
C ALA A 48 14.35 4.66 -9.91
N ALA A 49 14.22 3.97 -8.78
CA ALA A 49 13.53 4.48 -7.60
C ALA A 49 14.42 5.35 -6.69
N GLY A 50 15.74 5.38 -6.91
CA GLY A 50 16.68 6.05 -6.01
C GLY A 50 16.76 5.39 -4.62
N LEU A 51 16.55 4.07 -4.53
CA LEU A 51 16.48 3.31 -3.30
C LEU A 51 17.65 2.34 -3.14
N ASN A 52 17.85 1.85 -1.91
CA ASN A 52 18.87 0.86 -1.63
C ASN A 52 18.47 -0.52 -2.18
N ALA A 53 19.30 -1.09 -3.05
CA ALA A 53 19.04 -2.36 -3.73
C ALA A 53 18.73 -3.53 -2.79
N ARG A 54 19.36 -3.60 -1.61
CA ARG A 54 19.10 -4.68 -0.65
C ARG A 54 17.67 -4.61 -0.11
N TYR A 55 17.18 -3.43 0.24
CA TYR A 55 15.80 -3.29 0.73
C TYR A 55 14.77 -3.52 -0.39
N VAL A 56 15.09 -3.08 -1.62
CA VAL A 56 14.26 -3.37 -2.79
C VAL A 56 14.18 -4.87 -3.06
N GLN A 57 15.30 -5.60 -2.92
CA GLN A 57 15.33 -7.05 -3.09
C GLN A 57 14.42 -7.78 -2.09
N GLU A 58 14.52 -7.45 -0.80
CA GLU A 58 13.66 -8.07 0.23
C GLU A 58 12.19 -7.75 -0.01
N TRP A 59 11.88 -6.51 -0.39
CA TRP A 59 10.53 -6.10 -0.72
C TRP A 59 9.96 -6.85 -1.93
N LEU A 60 10.75 -6.99 -3.00
CA LEU A 60 10.36 -7.77 -4.19
C LEU A 60 10.11 -9.24 -3.83
N GLY A 61 10.89 -9.82 -2.92
CA GLY A 61 10.64 -11.18 -2.44
C GLY A 61 9.24 -11.35 -1.84
N ALA A 62 8.80 -10.42 -1.00
CA ALA A 62 7.45 -10.42 -0.46
C ALA A 62 6.38 -10.21 -1.55
N MET A 63 6.59 -9.29 -2.48
CA MET A 63 5.63 -9.01 -3.57
C MET A 63 5.48 -10.16 -4.55
N VAL A 64 6.56 -10.90 -4.84
CA VAL A 64 6.52 -12.09 -5.70
C VAL A 64 5.80 -13.25 -5.02
N THR A 65 6.16 -13.53 -3.76
CA THR A 65 5.49 -14.60 -2.99
C THR A 65 4.01 -14.30 -2.74
N GLY A 66 3.64 -13.03 -2.61
CA GLY A 66 2.27 -12.55 -2.56
C GLY A 66 1.55 -12.48 -3.90
N ARG A 67 2.21 -12.82 -5.01
CA ARG A 67 1.67 -12.79 -6.38
C ARG A 67 1.18 -11.40 -6.83
N ILE A 68 1.85 -10.35 -6.36
CA ILE A 68 1.61 -8.95 -6.74
C ILE A 68 2.58 -8.53 -7.85
N VAL A 69 3.83 -8.99 -7.77
CA VAL A 69 4.88 -8.78 -8.77
C VAL A 69 5.22 -10.13 -9.39
N ASP A 70 5.39 -10.18 -10.70
CA ASP A 70 5.86 -11.38 -11.38
C ASP A 70 7.39 -11.40 -11.44
N TYR A 71 7.96 -12.59 -11.38
CA TYR A 71 9.41 -12.81 -11.44
C TYR A 71 9.75 -13.90 -12.46
N ASP A 72 10.59 -13.53 -13.43
CA ASP A 72 11.17 -14.45 -14.39
C ASP A 72 12.55 -14.94 -13.90
N ALA A 73 12.63 -16.19 -13.44
CA ALA A 73 13.85 -16.75 -12.87
C ALA A 73 15.04 -16.85 -13.85
N PRO A 74 14.85 -17.26 -15.13
CA PRO A 74 15.93 -17.28 -16.12
C PRO A 74 16.59 -15.92 -16.36
N THR A 75 15.81 -14.85 -16.49
CA THR A 75 16.36 -13.50 -16.72
C THR A 75 16.58 -12.71 -15.44
N ARG A 76 16.10 -13.20 -14.29
CA ARG A 76 16.13 -12.55 -12.97
C ARG A 76 15.47 -11.17 -12.99
N ARG A 77 14.37 -11.05 -13.74
CA ARG A 77 13.64 -9.80 -13.95
C ARG A 77 12.30 -9.84 -13.27
N TYR A 78 11.91 -8.70 -12.74
CA TYR A 78 10.65 -8.46 -12.06
C TYR A 78 9.80 -7.55 -12.92
N VAL A 79 8.49 -7.80 -12.93
CA VAL A 79 7.52 -6.93 -13.61
C VAL A 79 6.30 -6.75 -12.71
N LEU A 80 5.81 -5.52 -12.62
CA LEU A 80 4.51 -5.25 -12.03
C LEU A 80 3.47 -5.37 -13.15
N PRO A 81 2.58 -6.37 -13.13
CA PRO A 81 1.58 -6.51 -14.18
C PRO A 81 0.71 -5.25 -14.29
N PRO A 82 0.37 -4.77 -15.52
CA PRO A 82 -0.41 -3.55 -15.70
C PRO A 82 -1.76 -3.56 -14.97
N GLU A 83 -2.41 -4.72 -14.91
CA GLU A 83 -3.67 -4.93 -14.18
C GLU A 83 -3.52 -4.76 -12.67
N HIS A 84 -2.34 -5.06 -12.11
CA HIS A 84 -2.05 -4.81 -10.69
C HIS A 84 -1.67 -3.34 -10.48
N ALA A 85 -0.87 -2.76 -11.39
CA ALA A 85 -0.49 -1.35 -11.35
C ALA A 85 -1.71 -0.41 -11.33
N ALA A 86 -2.78 -0.78 -12.05
CA ALA A 86 -4.06 -0.06 -12.09
C ALA A 86 -4.76 0.08 -10.72
N TRP A 87 -4.33 -0.67 -9.69
CA TRP A 87 -4.85 -0.59 -8.32
C TRP A 87 -3.82 -0.14 -7.28
N LEU A 88 -2.53 -0.12 -7.62
CA LEU A 88 -1.44 0.07 -6.64
C LEU A 88 -0.66 1.38 -6.83
N THR A 89 -0.88 2.08 -7.94
CA THR A 89 -0.16 3.30 -8.30
C THR A 89 -0.98 4.56 -8.01
N ARG A 90 -0.30 5.69 -7.85
CA ARG A 90 -0.93 7.02 -7.69
C ARG A 90 -1.81 7.39 -8.89
N ALA A 91 -1.47 6.88 -10.08
CA ALA A 91 -2.29 7.06 -11.29
C ALA A 91 -3.70 6.46 -11.18
N ALA A 92 -3.93 5.52 -10.26
CA ALA A 92 -5.25 4.95 -10.01
C ALA A 92 -6.22 5.89 -9.27
N GLY A 93 -5.74 7.04 -8.76
CA GLY A 93 -6.54 8.00 -8.00
C GLY A 93 -7.21 7.34 -6.79
N ASP A 94 -8.53 7.52 -6.67
CA ASP A 94 -9.33 6.98 -5.56
C ASP A 94 -9.36 5.44 -5.49
N LYS A 95 -9.02 4.75 -6.59
CA LYS A 95 -8.93 3.29 -6.63
C LYS A 95 -7.61 2.76 -6.06
N ASN A 96 -6.66 3.62 -5.69
CA ASN A 96 -5.35 3.21 -5.20
C ASN A 96 -5.47 2.48 -3.84
N MET A 97 -5.45 1.16 -3.88
CA MET A 97 -5.55 0.30 -2.71
C MET A 97 -4.27 0.31 -1.88
N ALA A 98 -3.12 0.55 -2.50
CA ALA A 98 -1.86 0.65 -1.75
C ALA A 98 -1.87 1.85 -0.79
N ARG A 99 -2.59 2.93 -1.14
CA ARG A 99 -2.84 4.07 -0.23
C ARG A 99 -3.69 3.65 0.97
N LEU A 100 -4.76 2.87 0.75
CA LEU A 100 -5.63 2.39 1.84
C LEU A 100 -4.88 1.49 2.81
N LEU A 101 -4.03 0.60 2.31
CA LEU A 101 -3.32 -0.38 3.12
C LEU A 101 -2.31 0.24 4.10
N GLN A 102 -1.95 1.52 3.94
CA GLN A 102 -1.21 2.27 4.96
C GLN A 102 -1.93 2.34 6.31
N SER A 103 -3.27 2.28 6.31
CA SER A 103 -4.09 2.27 7.52
C SER A 103 -3.76 1.10 8.46
N ILE A 104 -3.39 -0.06 7.91
CA ILE A 104 -3.02 -1.24 8.71
C ILE A 104 -1.81 -0.94 9.60
N ALA A 105 -0.76 -0.31 9.04
CA ALA A 105 0.40 0.09 9.81
C ALA A 105 0.07 1.11 10.91
N MET A 106 -0.83 2.06 10.62
CA MET A 106 -1.26 3.08 11.58
C MET A 106 -2.12 2.50 12.72
N LEU A 107 -2.95 1.50 12.43
CA LEU A 107 -3.69 0.79 13.47
C LEU A 107 -2.75 0.02 14.40
N SER A 108 -1.68 -0.57 13.86
CA SER A 108 -0.67 -1.27 14.67
C SER A 108 0.08 -0.34 15.63
N GLU A 109 0.24 0.96 15.32
CA GLU A 109 0.91 1.93 16.20
C GLU A 109 0.19 2.14 17.54
N VAL A 110 -1.14 1.99 17.55
CA VAL A 110 -1.99 2.26 18.72
C VAL A 110 -2.53 0.99 19.38
N GLU A 111 -2.26 -0.20 18.83
CA GLU A 111 -2.83 -1.48 19.27
C GLU A 111 -2.67 -1.69 20.79
N GLN A 112 -1.47 -1.47 21.33
CA GLN A 112 -1.20 -1.68 22.75
C GLN A 112 -1.96 -0.70 23.66
N LYS A 113 -2.22 0.53 23.20
CA LYS A 113 -3.04 1.51 23.93
C LYS A 113 -4.52 1.10 23.92
N ILE A 114 -4.97 0.50 22.83
CA ILE A 114 -6.31 -0.09 22.72
C ILE A 114 -6.42 -1.26 23.71
N VAL A 115 -5.42 -2.16 23.77
CA VAL A 115 -5.39 -3.27 24.74
C VAL A 115 -5.54 -2.77 26.18
N GLU A 116 -4.88 -1.67 26.55
CA GLU A 116 -5.05 -1.06 27.87
C GLU A 116 -6.48 -0.54 28.11
N SER A 117 -7.12 0.01 27.08
CA SER A 117 -8.51 0.48 27.17
C SER A 117 -9.50 -0.68 27.36
N PHE A 118 -9.20 -1.88 26.85
CA PHE A 118 -10.00 -3.09 27.14
C PHE A 118 -9.98 -3.47 28.63
N ARG A 119 -8.87 -3.20 29.33
CA ARG A 119 -8.70 -3.54 30.75
C ARG A 119 -9.29 -2.49 31.68
N HIS A 120 -9.11 -1.22 31.34
CA HIS A 120 -9.36 -0.10 32.24
C HIS A 120 -10.54 0.79 31.79
N GLY A 121 -11.16 0.50 30.64
CA GLY A 121 -12.14 1.38 30.02
C GLY A 121 -11.51 2.64 29.40
N GLY A 122 -12.35 3.57 28.95
CA GLY A 122 -11.91 4.79 28.27
C GLY A 122 -11.60 4.57 26.80
N GLY A 123 -10.56 5.22 26.29
CA GLY A 123 -10.13 5.12 24.90
C GLY A 123 -8.81 5.82 24.65
N VAL A 124 -8.26 5.61 23.45
CA VAL A 124 -7.02 6.27 23.02
C VAL A 124 -7.31 7.72 22.63
N PRO A 125 -6.63 8.72 23.19
CA PRO A 125 -6.85 10.12 22.86
C PRO A 125 -6.66 10.40 21.37
N TYR A 126 -7.46 11.32 20.82
CA TYR A 126 -7.38 11.69 19.40
C TYR A 126 -5.96 12.11 18.98
N ALA A 127 -5.24 12.84 19.85
CA ALA A 127 -3.86 13.29 19.59
C ALA A 127 -2.86 12.17 19.27
N GLU A 128 -3.17 10.92 19.64
CA GLU A 128 -2.32 9.74 19.37
C GLU A 128 -2.43 9.23 17.92
N TYR A 129 -3.35 9.78 17.13
CA TYR A 129 -3.62 9.36 15.76
C TYR A 129 -3.05 10.33 14.72
N SER A 130 -1.97 11.06 15.03
CA SER A 130 -1.45 12.15 14.19
C SER A 130 -1.15 11.72 12.75
N ARG A 131 -0.51 10.57 12.53
CA ARG A 131 -0.23 10.03 11.19
C ARG A 131 -1.51 9.67 10.44
N PHE A 132 -2.47 9.05 11.14
CA PHE A 132 -3.79 8.70 10.57
C PHE A 132 -4.60 9.93 10.18
N GLN A 133 -4.52 11.01 10.97
CA GLN A 133 -5.18 12.28 10.68
C GLN A 133 -4.64 12.92 9.40
N HIS A 134 -3.32 12.98 9.23
CA HIS A 134 -2.71 13.48 8.00
C HIS A 134 -3.14 12.65 6.79
N TRP A 135 -3.09 11.32 6.90
CA TRP A 135 -3.53 10.42 5.84
C TRP A 135 -5.02 10.60 5.46
N MET A 136 -5.90 10.81 6.45
CA MET A 136 -7.32 11.10 6.18
C MET A 136 -7.52 12.46 5.51
N ALA A 137 -6.77 13.48 5.94
CA ALA A 137 -6.84 14.81 5.36
C ALA A 137 -6.39 14.81 3.89
N GLU A 138 -5.27 14.15 3.58
CA GLU A 138 -4.80 13.96 2.21
C GLU A 138 -5.83 13.19 1.37
N SER A 139 -6.37 12.08 1.89
CA SER A 139 -7.36 11.28 1.18
C SER A 139 -8.64 12.05 0.86
N SER A 140 -9.07 12.92 1.79
CA SER A 140 -10.25 13.76 1.62
C SER A 140 -10.01 14.89 0.61
N ALA A 141 -8.81 15.48 0.63
CA ALA A 141 -8.44 16.54 -0.30
C ALA A 141 -8.38 16.03 -1.75
N ASP A 142 -7.82 14.83 -1.96
CA ASP A 142 -7.80 14.17 -3.26
C ASP A 142 -9.21 13.87 -3.78
N GLY A 143 -10.08 13.29 -2.93
CA GLY A 143 -11.47 13.01 -3.32
C GLY A 143 -12.27 14.28 -3.65
N ALA A 144 -12.10 15.34 -2.85
CA ALA A 144 -12.72 16.64 -3.11
C ALA A 144 -12.23 17.25 -4.43
N ARG A 145 -10.93 17.11 -4.74
CA ARG A 145 -10.33 17.55 -6.00
C ARG A 145 -10.94 16.81 -7.19
N THR A 146 -11.00 15.48 -7.15
CA THR A 146 -11.62 14.66 -8.20
C THR A 146 -13.08 15.06 -8.42
N TYR A 147 -13.86 15.18 -7.34
CA TYR A 147 -15.26 15.60 -7.44
C TYR A 147 -15.42 17.01 -8.05
N LEU A 148 -14.53 17.93 -7.69
CA LEU A 148 -14.51 19.28 -8.26
C LEU A 148 -14.26 19.24 -9.77
N PHE A 149 -13.22 18.54 -10.23
CA PHE A 149 -12.82 18.51 -11.64
C PHE A 149 -13.72 17.65 -12.52
N ASP A 150 -14.19 16.51 -12.03
CA ASP A 150 -14.91 15.53 -12.86
C ASP A 150 -16.42 15.71 -12.80
N THR A 151 -16.94 16.28 -11.70
CA THR A 151 -18.39 16.45 -11.50
C THR A 151 -18.80 17.91 -11.49
N THR A 152 -18.12 18.77 -10.72
CA THR A 152 -18.62 20.13 -10.47
C THR A 152 -18.26 21.12 -11.60
N LEU A 153 -17.00 21.16 -12.02
CA LEU A 153 -16.52 22.07 -13.08
C LEU A 153 -17.23 21.85 -14.42
N PRO A 154 -17.47 20.62 -14.89
CA PRO A 154 -18.23 20.37 -16.12
C PRO A 154 -19.68 20.89 -16.09
N LEU A 155 -20.25 21.15 -14.90
CA LEU A 155 -21.59 21.70 -14.73
C LEU A 155 -21.64 23.23 -14.81
N VAL A 156 -20.47 23.90 -14.85
CA VAL A 156 -20.35 25.36 -14.99
C VAL A 156 -19.45 25.66 -16.19
N PRO A 157 -19.96 25.53 -17.43
CA PRO A 157 -19.15 25.49 -18.66
C PRO A 157 -18.42 26.79 -19.03
N ASP A 158 -18.72 27.91 -18.35
CA ASP A 158 -18.21 29.26 -18.67
C ASP A 158 -17.23 29.81 -17.61
N LEU A 159 -16.54 28.92 -16.86
CA LEU A 159 -15.50 29.30 -15.89
C LEU A 159 -14.08 29.28 -16.49
#